data_AF-A0A529Z1H9-F1
#
_entry.id   AF-A0A529Z1H9-F1
#
_cell.length_a   1.000
_cell.length_b   1.000
_cell.length_c   1.000
_cell.angle_alpha   90.00
_cell.angle_beta   90.00
_cell.angle_gamma   90.00
#
_symmetry.space_group_name_H-M   'P 1'
#
loop_
_entity.id
_entity.type
_entity.pdbx_description
1 polymer ?
#
loop_
_entity_poly.entity_id
_entity_poly.type
_entity_poly.pdbx_seq_one_letter_code
_entity_poly.pdbx_strand_id
1 'polypeptide(L)'
;MSISPGQSGSPWWHLALKAGAVCGFTGVYIVGVGVFSAFGARSVLAHAVSLGQLLLLAVAITGGWYAVSNRQLKPFERWLACAGTGLLAGLSYAAVLLVARGANVQGLFVAFNQPTLSAALLGQSGAGAIAALAGLASVTALAGAAIRQCPSAVRRTILAAAVAVLFGALLRDLWVSLFSTLLRGRWWVSTIYVSSGGLTWVGAGIAVLAGVAWQIAHYLIGQRRTPMIDVVILMVAALLVPFLTNAFVAQVMLLVGLYALMGMGLNIELGLAGLLDLGFVAFFAIGAYATALLTSDSPLALAHLSFWEALPVATLCAAAGGFIFGLPVLRVRGDYLALATLGLGEIVRIIVVSDMAAPAIGGAQGIVGIPRPKLIDHPMVSQLSLYYLTFALACLVAFAAWRLQHSPVGRAWTAARDDEDVAATLGLDLVRSKLRAYVLG
;
A
#
# COMPACT_ATOMS: atom_id res chain seq x y z
N MET A 1 -37.17 -4.64 -20.53
CA MET A 1 -36.40 -5.75 -21.13
C MET A 1 -37.02 -7.06 -20.65
N SER A 2 -37.77 -7.71 -21.54
CA SER A 2 -38.41 -9.01 -21.34
C SER A 2 -37.37 -10.10 -21.15
N ILE A 3 -37.47 -10.82 -20.03
CA ILE A 3 -36.62 -11.97 -19.71
C ILE A 3 -37.03 -13.12 -20.62
N SER A 4 -36.13 -13.59 -21.49
CA SER A 4 -36.33 -14.79 -22.28
C SER A 4 -36.47 -16.02 -21.37
N PRO A 5 -37.48 -16.88 -21.55
CA PRO A 5 -37.59 -18.14 -20.83
C PRO A 5 -36.66 -19.16 -21.49
N GLY A 6 -35.51 -19.49 -20.88
CA GLY A 6 -34.64 -20.53 -21.47
C GLY A 6 -33.23 -20.71 -20.92
N GLN A 7 -32.69 -19.82 -20.08
CA GLN A 7 -31.44 -20.12 -19.37
C GLN A 7 -31.77 -20.55 -17.95
N SER A 8 -31.73 -21.86 -17.69
CA SER A 8 -31.68 -22.36 -16.31
C SER A 8 -30.47 -21.71 -15.65
N GLY A 9 -30.70 -20.74 -14.76
CA GLY A 9 -29.62 -20.12 -13.99
C GLY A 9 -28.76 -21.20 -13.36
N SER A 10 -27.43 -21.06 -13.43
CA SER A 10 -26.52 -22.06 -12.86
C SER A 10 -26.92 -22.34 -11.41
N PRO A 11 -26.98 -23.61 -10.98
CA PRO A 11 -27.44 -23.94 -9.64
C PRO A 11 -26.57 -23.30 -8.57
N TRP A 12 -27.16 -23.00 -7.42
CA TRP A 12 -26.51 -22.26 -6.31
C TRP A 12 -25.18 -22.90 -5.86
N TRP A 13 -25.06 -24.23 -5.93
CA TRP A 13 -23.84 -24.96 -5.54
C TRP A 13 -22.66 -24.70 -6.49
N HIS A 14 -22.92 -24.43 -7.77
CA HIS A 14 -21.86 -24.12 -8.73
C HIS A 14 -21.24 -22.74 -8.47
N LEU A 15 -22.07 -21.77 -8.08
CA LEU A 15 -21.59 -20.48 -7.59
C LEU A 15 -20.79 -20.65 -6.30
N ALA A 16 -21.29 -21.45 -5.36
CA ALA A 16 -20.62 -21.74 -4.10
C ALA A 16 -19.22 -22.35 -4.31
N LEU A 17 -19.10 -23.30 -5.24
CA LEU A 17 -17.83 -23.92 -5.62
C LEU A 17 -16.84 -22.92 -6.19
N LYS A 18 -17.25 -22.15 -7.21
CA LYS A 18 -16.34 -21.19 -7.87
C LYS A 18 -15.87 -20.10 -6.91
N ALA A 19 -16.80 -19.44 -6.24
CA ALA A 19 -16.47 -18.34 -5.34
C ALA A 19 -15.75 -18.85 -4.07
N GLY A 20 -16.14 -20.01 -3.53
CA GLY A 20 -15.47 -20.64 -2.39
C GLY A 20 -14.02 -21.03 -2.70
N ALA A 21 -13.76 -21.64 -3.85
CA ALA A 21 -12.41 -22.01 -4.27
C ALA A 21 -11.50 -20.78 -4.46
N VAL A 22 -12.02 -19.72 -5.10
CA VAL A 22 -11.27 -18.45 -5.27
C VAL A 22 -10.96 -17.80 -3.92
N CYS A 23 -11.92 -17.77 -2.99
CA CYS A 23 -11.71 -17.22 -1.65
C CYS A 23 -10.70 -18.03 -0.86
N GLY A 24 -10.79 -19.37 -0.90
CA GLY A 24 -9.85 -20.25 -0.23
C GLY A 24 -8.43 -20.10 -0.77
N PHE A 25 -8.26 -20.10 -2.10
CA PHE A 25 -6.96 -19.90 -2.72
C PHE A 25 -6.37 -18.51 -2.42
N THR A 26 -7.20 -17.47 -2.45
CA THR A 26 -6.80 -16.12 -2.03
C THR A 26 -6.31 -16.11 -0.58
N GLY A 27 -7.02 -16.82 0.32
CA GLY A 27 -6.59 -16.97 1.72
C GLY A 27 -5.23 -17.65 1.86
N VAL A 28 -5.02 -18.75 1.12
CA VAL A 28 -3.71 -19.46 1.08
C VAL A 28 -2.62 -18.55 0.56
N TYR A 29 -2.89 -17.81 -0.52
CA TYR A 29 -1.95 -16.87 -1.11
C TYR A 29 -1.53 -15.76 -0.12
N ILE A 30 -2.49 -15.18 0.63
CA ILE A 30 -2.21 -14.17 1.67
C ILE A 30 -1.25 -14.72 2.74
N VAL A 31 -1.37 -15.99 3.12
CA VAL A 31 -0.43 -16.62 4.05
C VAL A 31 0.90 -16.93 3.36
N GLY A 32 0.88 -17.48 2.15
CA GLY A 32 2.07 -17.91 1.41
C GLY A 32 3.02 -16.77 1.03
N VAL A 33 2.49 -15.57 0.77
CA VAL A 33 3.29 -14.36 0.50
C VAL A 33 3.81 -13.70 1.78
N GLY A 34 3.33 -14.11 2.96
CA GLY A 34 3.74 -13.55 4.25
C GLY A 34 2.95 -12.29 4.66
N VAL A 35 1.87 -11.97 3.97
CA VAL A 35 0.98 -10.86 4.38
C VAL A 35 0.34 -11.15 5.74
N PHE A 36 -0.13 -12.39 5.95
CA PHE A 36 -0.70 -12.79 7.24
C PHE A 36 0.29 -12.66 8.40
N SER A 37 1.55 -13.04 8.19
CA SER A 37 2.58 -13.01 9.23
C SER A 37 3.02 -11.57 9.55
N ALA A 38 3.21 -10.75 8.51
CA ALA A 38 3.57 -9.34 8.65
C ALA A 38 2.52 -8.54 9.44
N PHE A 39 1.23 -8.79 9.18
CA PHE A 39 0.13 -8.12 9.89
C PHE A 39 -0.31 -8.84 11.17
N GLY A 40 0.07 -10.11 11.37
CA GLY A 40 -0.29 -10.89 12.56
C GLY A 40 0.26 -10.32 13.87
N ALA A 41 1.36 -9.58 13.80
CA ALA A 41 1.95 -8.87 14.94
C ALA A 41 1.10 -7.69 15.46
N ARG A 42 0.15 -7.18 14.66
CA ARG A 42 -0.73 -6.08 15.04
C ARG A 42 -2.11 -6.62 15.43
N SER A 43 -2.49 -6.46 16.69
CA SER A 43 -3.84 -6.72 17.18
C SER A 43 -4.79 -5.57 16.84
N VAL A 44 -6.00 -5.88 16.38
CA VAL A 44 -7.05 -4.88 16.16
C VAL A 44 -7.95 -4.77 17.38
N LEU A 45 -8.43 -5.90 17.87
CA LEU A 45 -9.12 -6.01 19.15
C LEU A 45 -8.23 -6.78 20.11
N ALA A 46 -7.98 -6.20 21.28
CA ALA A 46 -7.06 -6.77 22.26
C ALA A 46 -7.44 -8.22 22.59
N HIS A 47 -6.48 -9.13 22.43
CA HIS A 47 -6.57 -10.56 22.71
C HIS A 47 -7.63 -11.36 21.91
N ALA A 48 -8.39 -10.72 21.01
CA ALA A 48 -9.48 -11.38 20.27
C ALA A 48 -9.16 -11.59 18.79
N VAL A 49 -8.67 -10.55 18.10
CA VAL A 49 -8.50 -10.60 16.64
C VAL A 49 -7.26 -9.83 16.18
N SER A 50 -6.36 -10.52 15.47
CA SER A 50 -5.21 -9.89 14.81
C SER A 50 -5.59 -9.32 13.44
N LEU A 51 -4.80 -8.35 12.95
CA LEU A 51 -5.01 -7.77 11.63
C LEU A 51 -4.84 -8.83 10.52
N GLY A 52 -3.91 -9.78 10.69
CA GLY A 52 -3.78 -10.94 9.80
C GLY A 52 -5.07 -11.78 9.74
N GLN A 53 -5.69 -12.07 10.88
CA GLN A 53 -6.97 -12.79 10.93
C GLN A 53 -8.11 -12.00 10.29
N LEU A 54 -8.17 -10.67 10.51
CA LEU A 54 -9.16 -9.83 9.85
C LEU A 54 -9.04 -9.82 8.32
N LEU A 55 -7.82 -9.86 7.78
CA LEU A 55 -7.63 -9.95 6.33
C LEU A 55 -8.21 -11.26 5.77
N LEU A 56 -8.01 -12.39 6.45
CA LEU A 56 -8.61 -13.66 6.04
C LEU A 56 -10.14 -13.64 6.15
N LEU A 57 -10.67 -13.05 7.22
CA LEU A 57 -12.11 -12.87 7.39
C LEU A 57 -12.70 -11.96 6.33
N ALA A 58 -11.99 -10.92 5.90
CA ALA A 58 -12.42 -10.01 4.84
C ALA A 58 -12.56 -10.74 3.49
N VAL A 59 -11.72 -11.74 3.20
CA VAL A 59 -11.85 -12.60 2.01
C VAL A 59 -13.16 -13.40 2.06
N ALA A 60 -13.51 -13.98 3.22
CA ALA A 60 -14.78 -14.69 3.36
C ALA A 60 -16.00 -13.75 3.27
N ILE A 61 -15.93 -12.55 3.89
CA ILE A 61 -16.97 -11.51 3.80
C ILE A 61 -17.21 -11.10 2.35
N THR A 62 -16.14 -10.85 1.58
CA THR A 62 -16.25 -10.47 0.17
C THR A 62 -16.79 -11.61 -0.70
N GLY A 63 -16.43 -12.86 -0.42
CA GLY A 63 -17.01 -14.05 -1.03
C GLY A 63 -18.53 -14.14 -0.85
N GLY A 64 -19.02 -13.98 0.38
CA GLY A 64 -20.45 -13.95 0.67
C GLY A 64 -21.17 -12.74 0.06
N TRP A 65 -20.51 -11.58 0.08
CA TRP A 65 -20.99 -10.35 -0.57
C TRP A 65 -21.16 -10.52 -2.09
N TYR A 66 -20.27 -11.27 -2.74
CA TYR A 66 -20.35 -11.62 -4.15
C TYR A 66 -21.45 -12.66 -4.41
N ALA A 67 -21.52 -13.72 -3.60
CA ALA A 67 -22.51 -14.79 -3.78
C ALA A 67 -23.95 -14.29 -3.70
N VAL A 68 -24.27 -13.44 -2.72
CA VAL A 68 -25.63 -12.87 -2.56
C VAL A 68 -25.99 -11.88 -3.68
N SER A 69 -24.99 -11.38 -4.42
CA SER A 69 -25.20 -10.42 -5.50
C SER A 69 -25.85 -10.99 -6.74
N ASN A 70 -25.78 -12.32 -6.88
CA ASN A 70 -26.33 -13.00 -8.04
C ASN A 70 -27.87 -12.98 -8.00
N ARG A 71 -28.45 -12.10 -8.83
CA ARG A 71 -29.89 -11.91 -8.90
C ARG A 71 -30.64 -13.08 -9.53
N GLN A 72 -29.94 -13.99 -10.21
CA GLN A 72 -30.54 -15.16 -10.85
C GLN A 72 -31.05 -16.20 -9.85
N LEU A 73 -30.50 -16.23 -8.63
CA LEU A 73 -30.88 -17.17 -7.58
C LEU A 73 -32.07 -16.65 -6.77
N LYS A 74 -32.91 -17.56 -6.25
CA LYS A 74 -34.00 -17.23 -5.31
C LYS A 74 -33.44 -16.72 -3.97
N PRO A 75 -34.21 -15.95 -3.18
CA PRO A 75 -33.73 -15.39 -1.90
C PRO A 75 -33.12 -16.43 -0.95
N PHE A 76 -33.78 -17.58 -0.79
CA PHE A 76 -33.28 -18.68 0.04
C PHE A 76 -32.00 -19.32 -0.51
N GLU A 77 -31.95 -19.55 -1.83
CA GLU A 77 -30.78 -20.10 -2.51
C GLU A 77 -29.55 -19.19 -2.42
N ARG A 78 -29.74 -17.87 -2.32
CA ARG A 78 -28.62 -16.92 -2.11
C ARG A 78 -27.95 -17.13 -0.77
N TRP A 79 -28.73 -17.32 0.30
CA TRP A 79 -28.18 -17.58 1.63
C TRP A 79 -27.44 -18.92 1.70
N LEU A 80 -28.00 -19.96 1.05
CA LEU A 80 -27.32 -21.25 0.90
C LEU A 80 -26.02 -21.13 0.10
N ALA A 81 -26.02 -20.38 -1.01
CA ALA A 81 -24.83 -20.11 -1.79
C ALA A 81 -23.76 -19.40 -0.93
N CYS A 82 -24.14 -18.44 -0.09
CA CYS A 82 -23.21 -17.72 0.80
C CYS A 82 -22.61 -18.63 1.87
N ALA A 83 -23.44 -19.41 2.58
CA ALA A 83 -22.95 -20.41 3.52
C ALA A 83 -22.01 -21.41 2.83
N GLY A 84 -22.40 -21.90 1.65
CA GLY A 84 -21.60 -22.80 0.82
C GLY A 84 -20.26 -22.19 0.40
N THR A 85 -20.24 -20.92 -0.02
CA THR A 85 -18.98 -20.23 -0.35
C THR A 85 -18.02 -20.16 0.83
N GLY A 86 -18.52 -19.80 2.02
CA GLY A 86 -17.69 -19.70 3.21
C GLY A 86 -17.19 -21.06 3.67
N LEU A 87 -18.05 -22.08 3.65
CA LEU A 87 -17.69 -23.46 4.00
C LEU A 87 -16.57 -23.97 3.09
N LEU A 88 -16.74 -23.84 1.77
CA LEU A 88 -15.75 -24.30 0.79
C LEU A 88 -14.45 -23.49 0.83
N ALA A 89 -14.52 -22.19 1.10
CA ALA A 89 -13.34 -21.36 1.30
C ALA A 89 -12.55 -21.81 2.54
N GLY A 90 -13.23 -22.04 3.67
CA GLY A 90 -12.57 -22.52 4.89
C GLY A 90 -12.02 -23.94 4.76
N LEU A 91 -12.74 -24.84 4.08
CA LEU A 91 -12.26 -26.21 3.80
C LEU A 91 -11.00 -26.20 2.93
N SER A 92 -11.03 -25.49 1.80
CA SER A 92 -9.89 -25.43 0.88
C SER A 92 -8.67 -24.75 1.53
N TYR A 93 -8.89 -23.68 2.28
CA TYR A 93 -7.85 -23.01 3.05
C TYR A 93 -7.22 -23.93 4.11
N ALA A 94 -8.04 -24.58 4.95
CA ALA A 94 -7.57 -25.47 5.99
C ALA A 94 -6.82 -26.69 5.42
N ALA A 95 -7.32 -27.27 4.33
CA ALA A 95 -6.71 -28.42 3.68
C ALA A 95 -5.28 -28.10 3.23
N VAL A 96 -5.08 -26.98 2.52
CA VAL A 96 -3.75 -26.59 2.02
C VAL A 96 -2.80 -26.27 3.17
N LEU A 97 -3.25 -25.57 4.21
CA LEU A 97 -2.38 -25.24 5.35
C LEU A 97 -1.98 -26.47 6.19
N LEU A 98 -2.87 -27.45 6.33
CA LEU A 98 -2.53 -28.72 7.00
C LEU A 98 -1.51 -29.53 6.19
N VAL A 99 -1.65 -29.57 4.86
CA VAL A 99 -0.64 -30.19 3.98
C VAL A 99 0.69 -29.45 4.10
N ALA A 100 0.67 -28.11 4.05
CA ALA A 100 1.88 -27.29 4.20
C ALA A 100 2.58 -27.53 5.54
N ARG A 101 1.81 -27.69 6.63
CA ARG A 101 2.34 -28.03 7.95
C ARG A 101 2.97 -29.42 8.00
N GLY A 102 2.41 -30.41 7.31
CA GLY A 102 2.93 -31.77 7.26
C GLY A 102 4.13 -31.96 6.32
N ALA A 103 4.15 -31.25 5.19
CA ALA A 103 5.17 -31.39 4.13
C ALA A 103 6.41 -30.50 4.34
N ASN A 104 6.45 -29.69 5.40
CA ASN A 104 7.55 -28.76 5.72
C ASN A 104 8.05 -27.93 4.53
N VAL A 105 7.13 -27.17 3.91
CA VAL A 105 7.38 -26.40 2.68
C VAL A 105 8.20 -25.11 2.88
N GLN A 106 8.83 -24.91 4.05
CA GLN A 106 9.58 -23.69 4.38
C GLN A 106 10.73 -23.39 3.42
N GLY A 107 11.34 -24.43 2.83
CA GLY A 107 12.40 -24.27 1.84
C GLY A 107 11.93 -23.62 0.52
N LEU A 108 10.64 -23.71 0.20
CA LEU A 108 10.04 -23.09 -0.98
C LEU A 108 9.28 -21.80 -0.62
N PHE A 109 8.61 -21.78 0.52
CA PHE A 109 7.80 -20.67 1.02
C PHE A 109 8.24 -20.28 2.43
N VAL A 110 9.13 -19.30 2.53
CA VAL A 110 9.69 -18.78 3.79
C VAL A 110 8.59 -18.35 4.78
N ALA A 111 7.44 -17.89 4.27
CA ALA A 111 6.33 -17.43 5.08
C ALA A 111 5.61 -18.56 5.85
N PHE A 112 5.67 -19.82 5.41
CA PHE A 112 5.02 -20.96 6.06
C PHE A 112 5.81 -21.49 7.27
N ASN A 113 6.15 -20.59 8.19
CA ASN A 113 6.80 -20.97 9.44
C ASN A 113 5.79 -21.59 10.43
N GLN A 114 6.26 -22.35 11.43
CA GLN A 114 5.36 -23.01 12.39
C GLN A 114 4.45 -22.04 13.17
N PRO A 115 4.93 -20.87 13.66
CA PRO A 115 4.07 -19.91 14.37
C PRO A 115 2.95 -19.32 13.51
N THR A 116 3.20 -19.08 12.22
CA THR A 116 2.19 -18.53 11.32
C THR A 116 1.16 -19.57 10.94
N LEU A 117 1.59 -20.81 10.67
CA LEU A 117 0.69 -21.92 10.40
C LEU A 117 -0.19 -22.22 11.62
N SER A 118 0.37 -22.20 12.83
CA SER A 118 -0.43 -22.41 14.05
C SER A 118 -1.43 -21.27 14.27
N ALA A 119 -1.03 -20.01 14.10
CA ALA A 119 -1.92 -18.86 14.21
C ALA A 119 -3.02 -18.84 13.13
N ALA A 120 -2.67 -19.20 11.90
CA ALA A 120 -3.58 -19.31 10.75
C ALA A 120 -4.60 -20.44 10.91
N LEU A 121 -4.21 -21.53 11.59
CA LEU A 121 -5.07 -22.66 11.93
C LEU A 121 -5.78 -22.48 13.29
N LEU A 122 -5.79 -21.26 13.86
CA LEU A 122 -6.43 -20.92 15.14
C LEU A 122 -5.92 -21.77 16.33
N GLY A 123 -4.66 -22.20 16.27
CA GLY A 123 -4.04 -23.07 17.28
C GLY A 123 -4.55 -24.52 17.27
N GLN A 124 -5.45 -24.88 16.37
CA GLN A 124 -6.01 -26.23 16.29
C GLN A 124 -5.22 -27.11 15.31
N SER A 125 -5.46 -28.43 15.38
CA SER A 125 -4.84 -29.43 14.51
C SER A 125 -5.87 -30.38 13.90
N GLY A 126 -5.58 -30.90 12.72
CA GLY A 126 -6.38 -31.93 12.05
C GLY A 126 -7.82 -31.49 11.79
N ALA A 127 -8.78 -32.36 12.13
CA ALA A 127 -10.21 -32.13 11.88
C ALA A 127 -10.77 -30.91 12.64
N GLY A 128 -10.24 -30.59 13.82
CA GLY A 128 -10.66 -29.41 14.58
C GLY A 128 -10.40 -28.10 13.84
N ALA A 129 -9.20 -27.97 13.25
CA ALA A 129 -8.85 -26.79 12.45
C ALA A 129 -9.74 -26.65 11.21
N ILE A 130 -10.04 -27.77 10.54
CA ILE A 130 -10.93 -27.80 9.36
C ILE A 130 -12.33 -27.31 9.74
N ALA A 131 -12.92 -27.88 10.80
CA ALA A 131 -14.25 -27.52 11.26
C ALA A 131 -14.32 -26.06 11.73
N ALA A 132 -13.32 -25.60 12.49
CA ALA A 132 -13.25 -24.23 12.99
C ALA A 132 -13.16 -23.21 11.84
N LEU A 133 -12.26 -23.43 10.88
CA LEU A 133 -12.08 -22.52 9.75
C LEU A 133 -13.27 -22.55 8.78
N ALA A 134 -13.82 -23.72 8.47
CA ALA A 134 -15.02 -23.83 7.65
C ALA A 134 -16.23 -23.16 8.31
N GLY A 135 -16.43 -23.35 9.61
CA GLY A 135 -17.50 -22.71 10.37
C GLY A 135 -17.34 -21.19 10.43
N LEU A 136 -16.16 -20.72 10.81
CA LEU A 136 -15.85 -19.29 10.91
C LEU A 136 -15.96 -18.57 9.55
N ALA A 137 -15.46 -19.19 8.48
CA ALA A 137 -15.58 -18.66 7.11
C ALA A 137 -17.04 -18.65 6.63
N SER A 138 -17.85 -19.66 6.99
CA SER A 138 -19.29 -19.69 6.70
C SER A 138 -20.04 -18.56 7.40
N VAL A 139 -19.80 -18.37 8.71
CA VAL A 139 -20.43 -17.31 9.50
C VAL A 139 -20.06 -15.92 8.97
N THR A 140 -18.80 -15.70 8.62
CA THR A 140 -18.34 -14.42 8.09
C THR A 140 -18.81 -14.15 6.65
N ALA A 141 -18.94 -15.19 5.81
CA ALA A 141 -19.59 -15.07 4.51
C ALA A 141 -21.07 -14.70 4.63
N LEU A 142 -21.79 -15.30 5.58
CA LEU A 142 -23.17 -14.94 5.89
C LEU A 142 -23.29 -13.50 6.41
N ALA A 143 -22.35 -13.04 7.24
CA ALA A 143 -22.30 -11.65 7.67
C ALA A 143 -22.12 -10.69 6.47
N GLY A 144 -21.23 -11.01 5.54
CA GLY A 144 -21.07 -10.24 4.29
C GLY A 144 -22.35 -10.19 3.44
N ALA A 145 -23.07 -11.31 3.38
CA ALA A 145 -24.35 -11.38 2.69
C ALA A 145 -25.45 -10.53 3.37
N ALA A 146 -25.47 -10.50 4.70
CA ALA A 146 -26.38 -9.69 5.49
C ALA A 146 -26.12 -8.18 5.27
N ILE A 147 -24.86 -7.75 5.36
CA ILE A 147 -24.44 -6.35 5.16
C ILE A 147 -24.88 -5.84 3.79
N ARG A 148 -24.80 -6.68 2.75
CA ARG A 148 -25.19 -6.28 1.39
C ARG A 148 -26.70 -6.07 1.24
N GLN A 149 -27.51 -6.86 1.94
CA GLN A 149 -28.98 -6.79 1.89
C GLN A 149 -29.54 -5.63 2.71
N CYS A 150 -28.78 -5.08 3.65
CA CYS A 150 -29.18 -3.88 4.39
C CYS A 150 -29.44 -2.68 3.45
N PRO A 151 -30.35 -1.77 3.85
CA PRO A 151 -30.54 -0.50 3.16
C PRO A 151 -29.21 0.26 2.99
N SER A 152 -29.10 1.03 1.91
CA SER A 152 -27.86 1.74 1.54
C SER A 152 -27.31 2.62 2.66
N ALA A 153 -28.19 3.26 3.44
CA ALA A 153 -27.82 4.07 4.61
C ALA A 153 -27.14 3.21 5.69
N VAL A 154 -27.79 2.12 6.12
CA VAL A 154 -27.26 1.21 7.15
C VAL A 154 -25.95 0.57 6.71
N ARG A 155 -25.87 0.14 5.45
CA ARG A 155 -24.65 -0.47 4.89
C ARG A 155 -23.46 0.50 4.91
N ARG A 156 -23.66 1.75 4.52
CA ARG A 156 -22.61 2.78 4.56
C ARG A 156 -22.15 3.04 5.99
N THR A 157 -23.07 3.09 6.95
CA THR A 157 -22.75 3.25 8.37
C THR A 157 -21.95 2.08 8.94
N ILE A 158 -22.33 0.84 8.64
CA ILE A 158 -21.58 -0.36 9.07
C ILE A 158 -20.17 -0.36 8.49
N LEU A 159 -20.03 -0.05 7.20
CA LEU A 159 -18.72 0.02 6.56
C LEU A 159 -17.88 1.17 7.12
N ALA A 160 -18.46 2.35 7.35
CA ALA A 160 -17.76 3.47 7.97
C ALA A 160 -17.29 3.14 9.40
N ALA A 161 -18.12 2.45 10.18
CA ALA A 161 -17.75 1.96 11.51
C ALA A 161 -16.60 0.93 11.45
N ALA A 162 -16.66 -0.03 10.52
CA ALA A 162 -15.59 -1.01 10.33
C ALA A 162 -14.26 -0.34 9.93
N VAL A 163 -14.32 0.63 9.02
CA VAL A 163 -13.15 1.44 8.62
C VAL A 163 -12.62 2.25 9.80
N ALA A 164 -13.50 2.87 10.60
CA ALA A 164 -13.09 3.63 11.77
C ALA A 164 -12.40 2.76 12.84
N VAL A 165 -12.88 1.54 13.08
CA VAL A 165 -12.23 0.57 13.98
C VAL A 165 -10.85 0.18 13.46
N LEU A 166 -10.73 -0.15 12.17
CA LEU A 166 -9.43 -0.47 11.55
C LEU A 166 -8.45 0.71 11.63
N PHE A 167 -8.92 1.92 11.35
CA PHE A 167 -8.10 3.13 11.38
C PHE A 167 -7.69 3.51 12.82
N GLY A 168 -8.59 3.37 13.79
CA GLY A 168 -8.29 3.51 15.21
C GLY A 168 -7.22 2.51 15.68
N ALA A 169 -7.30 1.27 15.20
CA ALA A 169 -6.36 0.22 15.59
C ALA A 169 -4.98 0.43 14.97
N LEU A 170 -4.95 0.66 13.66
CA LEU A 170 -3.74 0.65 12.86
C LEU A 170 -2.88 1.90 13.13
N LEU A 171 -3.54 3.04 13.37
CA LEU A 171 -2.88 4.31 13.67
C LEU A 171 -2.86 4.63 15.17
N ARG A 172 -2.91 3.61 16.04
CA ARG A 172 -2.82 3.77 17.49
C ARG A 172 -1.73 4.74 17.90
N ASP A 173 -0.50 4.56 17.41
CA ASP A 173 0.64 5.37 17.84
C ASP A 173 0.48 6.84 17.46
N LEU A 174 -0.11 7.11 16.30
CA LEU A 174 -0.46 8.46 15.87
C LEU A 174 -1.53 9.06 16.78
N TRP A 175 -2.60 8.31 17.07
CA TRP A 175 -3.69 8.77 17.93
C TRP A 175 -3.24 9.03 19.36
N VAL A 176 -2.51 8.08 19.95
CA VAL A 176 -1.95 8.20 21.29
C VAL A 176 -1.05 9.43 21.35
N SER A 177 -0.16 9.62 20.37
CA SER A 177 0.70 10.80 20.35
C SER A 177 -0.12 12.09 20.25
N LEU A 178 -1.01 12.20 19.27
CA LEU A 178 -1.75 13.42 18.96
C LEU A 178 -2.66 13.84 20.13
N PHE A 179 -3.46 12.92 20.63
CA PHE A 179 -4.39 13.22 21.73
C PHE A 179 -3.69 13.34 23.08
N SER A 180 -2.53 12.70 23.29
CA SER A 180 -1.79 12.91 24.55
C SER A 180 -1.25 14.33 24.67
N THR A 181 -0.83 14.94 23.55
CA THR A 181 -0.46 16.36 23.50
C THR A 181 -1.67 17.26 23.70
N LEU A 182 -2.77 16.99 22.99
CA LEU A 182 -3.99 17.82 23.05
C LEU A 182 -4.68 17.77 24.43
N LEU A 183 -4.85 16.57 25.00
CA LEU A 183 -5.52 16.34 26.28
C LEU A 183 -4.57 16.49 27.47
N ARG A 184 -3.34 16.98 27.25
CA ARG A 184 -2.30 17.22 28.26
C ARG A 184 -2.12 16.03 29.23
N GLY A 185 -2.03 14.81 28.68
CA GLY A 185 -1.84 13.60 29.48
C GLY A 185 -2.21 12.29 28.78
N ARG A 186 -1.82 11.17 29.39
CA ARG A 186 -2.02 9.80 28.86
C ARG A 186 -3.06 8.97 29.63
N TRP A 187 -3.83 9.60 30.50
CA TRP A 187 -4.82 8.94 31.38
C TRP A 187 -5.91 8.19 30.62
N TRP A 188 -6.27 8.66 29.42
CA TRP A 188 -7.29 8.06 28.56
C TRP A 188 -6.80 6.84 27.76
N VAL A 189 -5.48 6.68 27.62
CA VAL A 189 -4.87 5.69 26.71
C VAL A 189 -5.22 4.28 27.15
N SER A 190 -5.20 4.00 28.46
CA SER A 190 -5.54 2.68 29.01
C SER A 190 -7.02 2.32 28.86
N THR A 191 -7.90 3.32 28.75
CA THR A 191 -9.33 3.11 28.52
C THR A 191 -9.59 2.67 27.08
N ILE A 192 -8.87 3.23 26.11
CA ILE A 192 -9.10 3.00 24.67
C ILE A 192 -8.21 1.87 24.12
N TYR A 193 -6.99 1.73 24.62
CA TYR A 193 -5.98 0.80 24.10
C TYR A 193 -5.41 -0.07 25.21
N VAL A 194 -5.20 -1.35 24.90
CA VAL A 194 -4.49 -2.27 25.80
C VAL A 194 -2.98 -2.11 25.65
N SER A 195 -2.22 -2.33 26.71
CA SER A 195 -0.75 -2.28 26.70
C SER A 195 -0.14 -3.19 25.63
N SER A 196 -0.71 -4.39 25.43
CA SER A 196 -0.32 -5.40 24.45
C SER A 196 -0.55 -5.01 22.97
N GLY A 197 -1.27 -3.91 22.69
CA GLY A 197 -1.66 -3.52 21.35
C GLY A 197 -3.15 -3.75 21.06
N GLY A 198 -3.72 -2.93 20.17
CA GLY A 198 -5.13 -3.01 19.77
C GLY A 198 -6.08 -2.23 20.66
N LEU A 199 -7.32 -2.07 20.20
CA LEU A 199 -8.38 -1.41 20.96
C LEU A 199 -8.93 -2.31 22.05
N THR A 200 -9.32 -1.71 23.16
CA THR A 200 -10.24 -2.31 24.13
C THR A 200 -11.63 -2.43 23.50
N TRP A 201 -12.51 -3.25 24.10
CA TRP A 201 -13.92 -3.27 23.69
C TRP A 201 -14.60 -1.90 23.79
N VAL A 202 -14.21 -1.10 24.79
CA VAL A 202 -14.68 0.30 24.94
C VAL A 202 -14.15 1.17 23.81
N GLY A 203 -12.84 1.08 23.49
CA GLY A 203 -12.23 1.80 22.38
C GLY A 203 -12.86 1.45 21.04
N ALA A 204 -13.16 0.17 20.81
CA ALA A 204 -13.87 -0.28 19.61
C ALA A 204 -15.28 0.33 19.52
N GLY A 205 -16.01 0.38 20.63
CA GLY A 205 -17.31 1.08 20.70
C GLY A 205 -17.20 2.56 20.35
N ILE A 206 -16.19 3.26 20.88
CA ILE A 206 -15.93 4.67 20.55
C ILE A 206 -15.61 4.82 19.05
N ALA A 207 -14.78 3.95 18.48
CA ALA A 207 -14.44 4.00 17.06
C ALA A 207 -15.68 3.74 16.16
N VAL A 208 -16.56 2.82 16.55
CA VAL A 208 -17.85 2.61 15.87
C VAL A 208 -18.71 3.87 15.92
N LEU A 209 -18.87 4.49 17.09
CA LEU A 209 -19.64 5.72 17.25
C LEU A 209 -19.03 6.87 16.43
N ALA A 210 -17.71 6.99 16.40
CA ALA A 210 -17.02 7.97 15.57
C ALA A 210 -17.26 7.74 14.08
N GLY A 211 -17.22 6.49 13.61
CA GLY A 211 -17.54 6.14 12.22
C GLY A 211 -19.00 6.43 11.85
N VAL A 212 -19.94 6.15 12.77
CA VAL A 212 -21.36 6.47 12.60
C VAL A 212 -21.56 8.00 12.55
N ALA A 213 -20.97 8.73 13.49
CA ALA A 213 -21.05 10.19 13.54
C ALA A 213 -20.44 10.83 12.29
N TRP A 214 -19.30 10.31 11.82
CA TRP A 214 -18.67 10.72 10.56
C TRP A 214 -19.60 10.50 9.37
N GLN A 215 -20.24 9.34 9.28
CA GLN A 215 -21.16 9.02 8.20
C GLN A 215 -22.41 9.92 8.21
N ILE A 216 -22.94 10.24 9.39
CA ILE A 216 -24.06 11.16 9.57
C ILE A 216 -23.63 12.59 9.19
N ALA A 217 -22.48 13.04 9.68
CA ALA A 217 -21.92 14.36 9.33
C ALA A 217 -21.71 14.49 7.83
N HIS A 218 -21.18 13.46 7.16
CA HIS A 218 -21.00 13.45 5.71
C HIS A 218 -22.35 13.46 4.96
N TYR A 219 -23.41 12.88 5.53
CA TYR A 219 -24.75 12.95 4.93
C TYR A 219 -25.40 14.34 5.10
N LEU A 220 -25.20 14.96 6.27
CA LEU A 220 -25.75 16.28 6.60
C LEU A 220 -24.99 17.43 5.93
N ILE A 221 -23.66 17.34 5.88
CA ILE A 221 -22.80 18.27 5.15
C ILE A 221 -22.87 17.89 3.68
N GLY A 222 -23.97 18.27 3.02
CA GLY A 222 -24.16 18.07 1.58
C GLY A 222 -22.92 18.52 0.80
N GLN A 223 -22.49 17.71 -0.17
CA GLN A 223 -21.24 17.79 -0.95
C GLN A 223 -21.05 19.12 -1.72
N ARG A 224 -20.92 20.25 -1.02
CA ARG A 224 -20.48 21.54 -1.56
C ARG A 224 -19.04 21.87 -1.15
N ARG A 225 -18.25 20.89 -0.71
CA ARG A 225 -16.81 21.09 -0.53
C ARG A 225 -16.17 21.09 -1.91
N THR A 226 -15.51 22.21 -2.26
CA THR A 226 -14.63 22.23 -3.42
C THR A 226 -13.41 21.36 -3.11
N PRO A 227 -12.87 20.62 -4.10
CA PRO A 227 -11.70 19.76 -3.89
C PRO A 227 -10.49 20.51 -3.31
N MET A 228 -10.43 21.84 -3.52
CA MET A 228 -9.38 22.70 -2.97
C MET A 228 -9.42 22.81 -1.43
N ILE A 229 -10.61 22.81 -0.82
CA ILE A 229 -10.73 22.89 0.65
C ILE A 229 -10.12 21.63 1.28
N ASP A 230 -10.37 20.47 0.70
CA ASP A 230 -9.84 19.21 1.23
C ASP A 230 -8.31 19.12 1.05
N VAL A 231 -7.76 19.65 -0.05
CA VAL A 231 -6.31 19.79 -0.23
C VAL A 231 -5.70 20.73 0.82
N VAL A 232 -6.31 21.88 1.08
CA VAL A 232 -5.83 22.81 2.11
C VAL A 232 -5.85 22.15 3.49
N ILE A 233 -6.94 21.46 3.84
CA ILE A 233 -7.03 20.71 5.11
C ILE A 233 -5.91 19.67 5.20
N LEU A 234 -5.66 18.91 4.13
CA LEU A 234 -4.59 17.91 4.10
C LEU A 234 -3.21 18.54 4.27
N MET A 235 -2.93 19.66 3.60
CA MET A 235 -1.66 20.38 3.71
C MET A 235 -1.43 20.93 5.11
N VAL A 236 -2.47 21.52 5.72
CA VAL A 236 -2.42 22.01 7.10
C VAL A 236 -2.23 20.85 8.08
N ALA A 237 -2.91 19.72 7.87
CA ALA A 237 -2.73 18.53 8.70
C ALA A 237 -1.31 17.96 8.58
N ALA A 238 -0.77 17.84 7.36
CA ALA A 238 0.60 17.40 7.13
C ALA A 238 1.62 18.32 7.83
N LEU A 239 1.40 19.63 7.80
CA LEU A 239 2.26 20.59 8.49
C LEU A 239 2.17 20.49 10.02
N LEU A 240 0.97 20.36 10.59
CA LEU A 240 0.75 20.45 12.04
C LEU A 240 0.88 19.11 12.77
N VAL A 241 0.54 17.98 12.16
CA VAL A 241 0.53 16.67 12.86
C VAL A 241 1.91 16.31 13.42
N PRO A 242 3.02 16.41 12.67
CA PRO A 242 4.36 16.09 13.20
C PRO A 242 4.82 17.06 14.29
N PHE A 243 4.37 18.32 14.24
CA PHE A 243 4.63 19.30 15.29
C PHE A 243 3.95 18.94 16.61
N LEU A 244 2.70 18.49 16.54
CA LEU A 244 1.87 18.17 17.69
C LEU A 244 2.13 16.77 18.25
N THR A 245 2.92 15.95 17.57
CA THR A 245 3.18 14.55 17.92
C THR A 245 4.62 14.36 18.39
N ASN A 246 5.24 13.22 18.08
CA ASN A 246 6.53 12.80 18.59
C ASN A 246 7.50 12.45 17.45
N ALA A 247 8.77 12.22 17.81
CA ALA A 247 9.83 11.89 16.85
C ALA A 247 9.51 10.66 15.98
N PHE A 248 8.80 9.68 16.53
CA PHE A 248 8.39 8.47 15.79
C PHE A 248 7.39 8.80 14.69
N VAL A 249 6.33 9.57 15.00
CA VAL A 249 5.35 9.99 13.99
C VAL A 249 6.02 10.87 12.94
N ALA A 250 6.93 11.77 13.33
CA ALA A 250 7.71 12.56 12.39
C ALA A 250 8.56 11.69 11.45
N GLN A 251 9.19 10.62 11.96
CA GLN A 251 9.95 9.66 11.14
C GLN A 251 9.04 8.90 10.16
N VAL A 252 7.86 8.45 10.61
CA VAL A 252 6.89 7.78 9.73
C VAL A 252 6.42 8.74 8.64
N MET A 253 6.11 9.98 9.00
CA MET A 253 5.69 11.01 8.04
C MET A 253 6.82 11.41 7.07
N LEU A 254 8.08 11.39 7.52
CA LEU A 254 9.25 11.55 6.65
C LEU A 254 9.30 10.43 5.62
N LEU A 255 9.13 9.18 6.05
CA LEU A 255 9.12 8.03 5.15
C LEU A 255 7.97 8.11 4.14
N VAL A 256 6.78 8.53 4.59
CA VAL A 256 5.62 8.80 3.72
C VAL A 256 5.97 9.90 2.70
N GLY A 257 6.62 10.99 3.12
CA GLY A 257 7.06 12.06 2.22
C GLY A 257 8.07 11.58 1.17
N LEU A 258 9.02 10.74 1.56
CA LEU A 258 10.01 10.14 0.66
C LEU A 258 9.34 9.22 -0.37
N TYR A 259 8.44 8.34 0.06
CA TYR A 259 7.69 7.50 -0.88
C TYR A 259 6.70 8.29 -1.74
N ALA A 260 6.14 9.40 -1.25
CA ALA A 260 5.31 10.29 -2.05
C ALA A 260 6.15 10.98 -3.16
N LEU A 261 7.38 11.42 -2.86
CA LEU A 261 8.32 11.91 -3.85
C LEU A 261 8.62 10.86 -4.94
N MET A 262 8.95 9.64 -4.53
CA MET A 262 9.15 8.52 -5.46
C MET A 262 7.89 8.24 -6.29
N GLY A 263 6.72 8.24 -5.66
CA GLY A 263 5.45 8.01 -6.33
C GLY A 263 5.09 9.11 -7.34
N MET A 264 5.49 10.36 -7.09
CA MET A 264 5.30 11.45 -8.04
C MET A 264 6.19 11.28 -9.28
N GLY A 265 7.46 10.86 -9.11
CA GLY A 265 8.35 10.51 -10.23
C GLY A 265 7.78 9.38 -11.07
N LEU A 266 7.39 8.27 -10.42
CA LEU A 266 6.73 7.14 -11.09
C LEU A 266 5.41 7.56 -11.77
N ASN A 267 4.65 8.51 -11.20
CA ASN A 267 3.42 9.01 -11.81
C ASN A 267 3.70 9.86 -13.07
N ILE A 268 4.86 10.48 -13.21
CA ILE A 268 5.25 11.15 -14.47
C ILE A 268 5.47 10.09 -15.55
N GLU A 269 6.20 9.01 -15.25
CA GLU A 269 6.52 7.95 -16.21
C GLU A 269 5.31 7.07 -16.55
N LEU A 270 4.74 6.40 -15.55
CA LEU A 270 3.64 5.47 -15.73
C LEU A 270 2.31 6.21 -15.86
N GLY A 271 2.09 7.21 -15.01
CA GLY A 271 0.83 7.93 -14.94
C GLY A 271 0.60 8.82 -16.16
N LEU A 272 1.57 9.64 -16.57
CA LEU A 272 1.40 10.56 -17.70
C LEU A 272 1.85 9.97 -19.03
N ALA A 273 3.05 9.38 -19.10
CA ALA A 273 3.61 8.87 -20.35
C ALA A 273 3.23 7.42 -20.67
N GLY A 274 2.67 6.66 -19.73
CA GLY A 274 2.25 5.27 -19.94
C GLY A 274 3.39 4.26 -20.00
N LEU A 275 4.57 4.64 -19.51
CA LEU A 275 5.74 3.78 -19.51
C LEU A 275 5.73 2.93 -18.24
N LEU A 276 5.55 1.62 -18.38
CA LEU A 276 5.64 0.71 -17.26
C LEU A 276 7.11 0.51 -16.88
N ASP A 277 7.60 1.36 -15.96
CA ASP A 277 8.94 1.27 -15.39
C ASP A 277 8.91 0.51 -14.05
N LEU A 278 9.39 -0.73 -14.07
CA LEU A 278 9.59 -1.55 -12.87
C LEU A 278 11.01 -1.42 -12.28
N GLY A 279 11.91 -0.78 -13.02
CA GLY A 279 13.30 -0.48 -12.67
C GLY A 279 13.53 0.91 -12.07
N PHE A 280 12.49 1.72 -11.85
CA PHE A 280 12.55 3.09 -11.33
C PHE A 280 13.47 3.26 -10.10
N VAL A 281 13.57 2.22 -9.25
CA VAL A 281 14.46 2.19 -8.07
C VAL A 281 15.93 2.43 -8.44
N ALA A 282 16.35 2.12 -9.67
CA ALA A 282 17.70 2.42 -10.17
C ALA A 282 18.02 3.92 -10.15
N PHE A 283 17.09 4.79 -10.57
CA PHE A 283 17.31 6.25 -10.56
C PHE A 283 17.40 6.79 -9.15
N PHE A 284 16.55 6.27 -8.26
CA PHE A 284 16.62 6.56 -6.84
C PHE A 284 17.98 6.16 -6.25
N ALA A 285 18.50 4.99 -6.61
CA ALA A 285 19.82 4.54 -6.19
C ALA A 285 20.94 5.48 -6.70
N ILE A 286 20.92 5.87 -7.98
CA ILE A 286 21.92 6.78 -8.56
C ILE A 286 21.95 8.11 -7.80
N GLY A 287 20.79 8.72 -7.54
CA GLY A 287 20.70 9.96 -6.77
C GLY A 287 21.17 9.82 -5.31
N ALA A 288 20.79 8.73 -4.65
CA ALA A 288 21.19 8.44 -3.28
C ALA A 288 22.71 8.21 -3.15
N TYR A 289 23.30 7.40 -4.03
CA TYR A 289 24.75 7.14 -4.07
C TYR A 289 25.54 8.38 -4.48
N ALA A 290 25.04 9.18 -5.44
CA ALA A 290 25.67 10.45 -5.80
C ALA A 290 25.71 11.39 -4.59
N THR A 291 24.59 11.52 -3.86
CA THR A 291 24.55 12.33 -2.64
C THR A 291 25.50 11.79 -1.58
N ALA A 292 25.54 10.47 -1.37
CA ALA A 292 26.43 9.83 -0.39
C ALA A 292 27.92 10.02 -0.73
N LEU A 293 28.32 9.81 -1.99
CA LEU A 293 29.71 9.99 -2.44
C LEU A 293 30.16 11.45 -2.39
N LEU A 294 29.26 12.41 -2.61
CA LEU A 294 29.60 13.84 -2.61
C LEU A 294 29.58 14.50 -1.23
N THR A 295 29.00 13.85 -0.22
CA THR A 295 28.80 14.44 1.11
C THR A 295 29.41 13.65 2.25
N SER A 296 29.63 12.33 2.10
CA SER A 296 30.10 11.49 3.20
C SER A 296 31.50 11.87 3.68
N ASP A 297 31.78 11.57 4.94
CA ASP A 297 33.13 11.68 5.53
C ASP A 297 33.90 10.33 5.46
N SER A 298 33.44 9.43 4.58
CA SER A 298 34.01 8.10 4.36
C SER A 298 35.27 8.20 3.49
N PRO A 299 36.23 7.25 3.59
CA PRO A 299 37.34 7.15 2.62
C PRO A 299 36.88 7.00 1.16
N LEU A 300 35.62 6.63 0.91
CA LEU A 300 35.02 6.54 -0.43
C LEU A 300 34.47 7.88 -0.93
N ALA A 301 34.52 8.94 -0.13
CA ALA A 301 34.00 10.25 -0.51
C ALA A 301 34.78 10.82 -1.71
N LEU A 302 34.05 11.24 -2.73
CA LEU A 302 34.60 11.93 -3.90
C LEU A 302 34.81 13.42 -3.62
N ALA A 303 33.95 14.00 -2.78
CA ALA A 303 34.00 15.39 -2.37
C ALA A 303 33.35 15.57 -0.98
N HIS A 304 33.61 16.71 -0.35
CA HIS A 304 32.98 17.11 0.92
C HIS A 304 32.04 18.30 0.69
N LEU A 305 31.10 18.13 -0.24
CA LEU A 305 30.10 19.16 -0.55
C LEU A 305 29.05 19.22 0.55
N SER A 306 28.43 20.39 0.71
CA SER A 306 27.24 20.52 1.55
C SER A 306 26.05 19.80 0.89
N PHE A 307 25.04 19.41 1.69
CA PHE A 307 23.81 18.80 1.19
C PHE A 307 23.15 19.62 0.07
N TRP A 308 23.15 20.95 0.20
CA TRP A 308 22.50 21.85 -0.76
C TRP A 308 23.24 21.93 -2.10
N GLU A 309 24.57 21.79 -2.08
CA GLU A 309 25.39 21.74 -3.29
C GLU A 309 25.34 20.36 -3.94
N ALA A 310 25.30 19.30 -3.12
CA ALA A 310 25.18 17.93 -3.61
C ALA A 310 23.81 17.65 -4.24
N LEU A 311 22.72 18.27 -3.76
CA LEU A 311 21.36 18.07 -4.26
C LEU A 311 21.20 18.30 -5.78
N PRO A 312 21.60 19.45 -6.37
CA PRO A 312 21.49 19.65 -7.81
C PRO A 312 22.42 18.71 -8.59
N VAL A 313 23.64 18.44 -8.09
CA VAL A 313 24.57 17.51 -8.74
C VAL A 313 24.01 16.09 -8.76
N ALA A 314 23.45 15.60 -7.65
CA ALA A 314 22.81 14.30 -7.57
C ALA A 314 21.59 14.19 -8.48
N THR A 315 20.81 15.28 -8.59
CA THR A 315 19.66 15.35 -9.51
C THR A 315 20.13 15.28 -10.97
N LEU A 316 21.22 15.97 -11.33
CA LEU A 316 21.82 15.88 -12.66
C LEU A 316 22.40 14.49 -12.95
N CYS A 317 23.02 13.83 -11.95
CA CYS A 317 23.48 12.45 -12.09
C CYS A 317 22.32 11.48 -12.31
N ALA A 318 21.21 11.64 -11.58
CA ALA A 318 20.00 10.85 -11.79
C ALA A 318 19.40 11.08 -13.19
N ALA A 319 19.29 12.34 -13.61
CA ALA A 319 18.83 12.72 -14.95
C ALA A 319 19.75 12.17 -16.06
N ALA A 320 21.07 12.19 -15.86
CA ALA A 320 22.03 11.56 -16.77
C ALA A 320 21.86 10.04 -16.81
N GLY A 321 21.64 9.41 -15.66
CA GLY A 321 21.29 7.99 -15.56
C GLY A 321 20.02 7.67 -16.34
N GLY A 322 18.94 8.42 -16.14
CA GLY A 322 17.70 8.31 -16.90
C GLY A 322 17.94 8.48 -18.40
N PHE A 323 18.75 9.45 -18.81
CA PHE A 323 19.07 9.64 -20.22
C PHE A 323 19.82 8.44 -20.82
N ILE A 324 20.87 7.95 -20.13
CA ILE A 324 21.70 6.83 -20.59
C ILE A 324 20.88 5.54 -20.66
N PHE A 325 20.10 5.24 -19.62
CA PHE A 325 19.31 4.01 -19.53
C PHE A 325 18.01 4.06 -20.33
N GLY A 326 17.44 5.25 -20.54
CA GLY A 326 16.26 5.44 -21.38
C GLY A 326 16.57 5.10 -22.83
N LEU A 327 17.72 5.51 -23.38
CA LEU A 327 18.06 5.28 -24.79
C LEU A 327 17.91 3.83 -25.30
N PRO A 328 18.44 2.78 -24.62
CA PRO A 328 18.24 1.40 -25.04
C PRO A 328 16.80 0.91 -24.84
N VAL A 329 16.17 1.33 -23.75
CA VAL A 329 14.85 0.85 -23.30
C VAL A 329 13.71 1.39 -24.20
N LEU A 330 13.88 2.59 -24.77
CA LEU A 330 12.89 3.24 -25.64
C LEU A 330 12.66 2.58 -27.01
N ARG A 331 13.50 1.62 -27.39
CA ARG A 331 13.30 0.81 -28.62
C ARG A 331 12.25 -0.28 -28.43
N VAL A 332 11.82 -0.51 -27.19
CA VAL A 332 10.93 -1.60 -26.78
C VAL A 332 9.57 -1.03 -26.39
N ARG A 333 8.47 -1.74 -26.71
CA ARG A 333 7.09 -1.27 -26.48
C ARG A 333 6.30 -2.23 -25.59
N GLY A 334 5.29 -1.69 -24.91
CA GLY A 334 4.31 -2.47 -24.14
C GLY A 334 4.95 -3.32 -23.04
N ASP A 335 4.53 -4.58 -22.92
CA ASP A 335 4.98 -5.48 -21.85
C ASP A 335 6.49 -5.75 -21.88
N TYR A 336 7.11 -5.69 -23.06
CA TYR A 336 8.56 -5.87 -23.18
C TYR A 336 9.34 -4.72 -22.54
N LEU A 337 8.77 -3.50 -22.51
CA LEU A 337 9.36 -2.35 -21.83
C LEU A 337 9.45 -2.62 -20.31
N ALA A 338 8.40 -3.19 -19.74
CA ALA A 338 8.33 -3.53 -18.33
C ALA A 338 9.34 -4.62 -17.94
N LEU A 339 9.50 -5.63 -18.80
CA LEU A 339 10.51 -6.67 -18.60
C LEU A 339 11.93 -6.10 -18.69
N ALA A 340 12.18 -5.21 -19.64
CA ALA A 340 13.49 -4.57 -19.82
C ALA A 340 13.86 -3.70 -18.60
N THR A 341 12.91 -2.91 -18.09
CA THR A 341 13.15 -2.05 -16.91
C THR A 341 13.33 -2.86 -15.63
N LEU A 342 12.55 -3.93 -15.44
CA LEU A 342 12.76 -4.88 -14.33
C LEU A 342 14.18 -5.46 -14.38
N GLY A 343 14.60 -5.92 -15.55
CA GLY A 343 15.96 -6.43 -15.77
C GLY A 343 17.02 -5.40 -15.44
N LEU A 344 16.84 -4.15 -15.88
CA LEU A 344 17.75 -3.04 -15.56
C LEU A 344 17.83 -2.77 -14.05
N GLY A 345 16.69 -2.69 -13.36
CA GLY A 345 16.63 -2.49 -11.91
C GLY A 345 17.36 -3.59 -11.15
N GLU A 346 17.20 -4.84 -11.61
CA GLU A 346 17.89 -5.99 -11.03
C GLU A 346 19.40 -5.98 -11.31
N ILE A 347 19.83 -5.59 -12.52
CA ILE A 347 21.24 -5.40 -12.85
C ILE A 347 21.87 -4.36 -11.91
N VAL A 348 21.21 -3.21 -11.71
CA VAL A 348 21.70 -2.15 -10.81
C VAL A 348 21.78 -2.67 -9.38
N ARG A 349 20.77 -3.40 -8.90
CA ARG A 349 20.77 -4.03 -7.56
C ARG A 349 21.97 -4.98 -7.38
N ILE A 350 22.22 -5.85 -8.35
CA ILE A 350 23.32 -6.82 -8.31
C ILE A 350 24.66 -6.10 -8.30
N ILE A 351 24.85 -5.09 -9.16
CA ILE A 351 26.10 -4.31 -9.21
C ILE A 351 26.35 -3.61 -7.88
N VAL A 352 25.34 -2.93 -7.32
CA VAL A 352 25.49 -2.16 -6.07
C VAL A 352 25.84 -3.06 -4.89
N VAL A 353 25.26 -4.25 -4.81
CA VAL A 353 25.50 -5.20 -3.71
C VAL A 353 26.78 -6.01 -3.90
N SER A 354 27.34 -6.05 -5.12
CA SER A 354 28.51 -6.86 -5.45
C SER A 354 29.78 -6.44 -4.71
N ASP A 355 30.58 -7.43 -4.31
CA ASP A 355 31.92 -7.21 -3.73
C ASP A 355 32.86 -6.49 -4.71
N MET A 356 32.64 -6.62 -6.03
CA MET A 356 33.41 -5.87 -7.03
C MET A 356 33.19 -4.36 -6.94
N ALA A 357 32.00 -3.93 -6.52
CA ALA A 357 31.67 -2.52 -6.35
C ALA A 357 32.02 -1.99 -4.95
N ALA A 358 32.41 -2.86 -4.01
CA ALA A 358 32.76 -2.49 -2.65
C ALA A 358 33.85 -1.40 -2.54
N PRO A 359 34.93 -1.41 -3.36
CA PRO A 359 35.94 -0.36 -3.31
C PRO A 359 35.42 1.03 -3.72
N ALA A 360 34.36 1.09 -4.52
CA ALA A 360 33.85 2.35 -5.08
C ALA A 360 32.61 2.88 -4.33
N ILE A 361 31.71 1.99 -3.92
CA ILE A 361 30.40 2.36 -3.35
C ILE A 361 30.01 1.58 -2.09
N GLY A 362 30.95 0.81 -1.51
CA GLY A 362 30.73 0.10 -0.23
C GLY A 362 30.01 -1.24 -0.34
N GLY A 363 29.56 -1.64 -1.54
CA GLY A 363 28.98 -2.96 -1.79
C GLY A 363 27.71 -3.18 -0.96
N ALA A 364 27.54 -4.39 -0.42
CA ALA A 364 26.39 -4.72 0.43
C ALA A 364 26.25 -3.87 1.70
N GLN A 365 27.32 -3.24 2.20
CA GLN A 365 27.28 -2.37 3.38
C GLN A 365 26.83 -0.93 3.05
N GLY A 366 26.95 -0.53 1.79
CA GLY A 366 26.71 0.85 1.34
C GLY A 366 27.72 1.86 1.92
N ILE A 367 27.40 3.14 1.77
CA ILE A 367 28.24 4.25 2.24
C ILE A 367 27.75 4.72 3.60
N VAL A 368 28.65 4.73 4.59
CA VAL A 368 28.39 5.19 5.96
C VAL A 368 28.92 6.60 6.18
N GLY A 369 28.51 7.25 7.29
CA GLY A 369 29.02 8.56 7.66
C GLY A 369 28.49 9.70 6.79
N ILE A 370 27.26 9.58 6.27
CA ILE A 370 26.60 10.65 5.52
C ILE A 370 26.13 11.73 6.52
N PRO A 371 26.65 12.96 6.44
CA PRO A 371 26.27 14.02 7.36
C PRO A 371 24.81 14.43 7.14
N ARG A 372 24.13 14.81 8.22
CA ARG A 372 22.76 15.34 8.12
C ARG A 372 22.78 16.73 7.46
N PRO A 373 21.76 17.08 6.65
CA PRO A 373 21.62 18.42 6.10
C PRO A 373 21.72 19.50 7.17
N LYS A 374 22.41 20.61 6.87
CA LYS A 374 22.49 21.79 7.73
C LYS A 374 21.65 22.91 7.13
N LEU A 375 20.89 23.63 7.95
CA LEU A 375 20.26 24.87 7.52
C LEU A 375 21.17 26.03 7.90
N ILE A 376 21.86 26.60 6.90
CA ILE A 376 22.90 27.62 7.05
C ILE A 376 24.07 27.06 7.90
N ASP A 377 23.94 27.02 9.24
CA ASP A 377 24.94 26.48 10.16
C ASP A 377 24.38 25.51 11.22
N HIS A 378 23.06 25.31 11.27
CA HIS A 378 22.44 24.43 12.27
C HIS A 378 22.16 23.04 11.68
N PRO A 379 22.77 21.96 12.22
CA PRO A 379 22.51 20.61 11.73
C PRO A 379 21.06 20.20 12.01
N MET A 380 20.37 19.68 10.99
CA MET A 380 19.02 19.14 11.10
C MET A 380 19.06 17.76 11.76
N VAL A 381 19.35 17.73 13.06
CA VAL A 381 19.48 16.48 13.83
C VAL A 381 18.11 15.89 14.16
N SER A 382 17.03 16.67 14.22
CA SER A 382 15.71 16.13 14.57
C SER A 382 15.03 15.46 13.37
N GLN A 383 14.32 14.35 13.62
CA GLN A 383 13.42 13.72 12.65
C GLN A 383 12.36 14.73 12.16
N LEU A 384 11.94 15.66 13.02
CA LEU A 384 11.00 16.71 12.68
C LEU A 384 11.58 17.70 11.65
N SER A 385 12.84 18.10 11.81
CA SER A 385 13.50 18.99 10.85
C SER A 385 13.68 18.34 9.48
N LEU A 386 14.04 17.06 9.44
CA LEU A 386 14.15 16.30 8.19
C LEU A 386 12.78 16.07 7.53
N TYR A 387 11.73 15.87 8.33
CA TYR A 387 10.36 15.82 7.82
C TYR A 387 9.98 17.11 7.11
N TYR A 388 10.20 18.28 7.73
CA TYR A 388 9.83 19.55 7.10
C TYR A 388 10.63 19.85 5.83
N LEU A 389 11.91 19.46 5.79
CA LEU A 389 12.70 19.52 4.56
C LEU A 389 12.08 18.63 3.46
N THR A 390 11.78 17.38 3.79
CA THR A 390 11.16 16.43 2.85
C THR A 390 9.78 16.91 2.40
N PHE A 391 8.97 17.45 3.30
CA PHE A 391 7.65 18.00 3.00
C PHE A 391 7.75 19.23 2.09
N ALA A 392 8.68 20.14 2.34
CA ALA A 392 8.92 21.30 1.48
C ALA A 392 9.35 20.87 0.07
N LEU A 393 10.28 19.91 -0.05
CA LEU A 393 10.70 19.34 -1.33
C LEU A 393 9.55 18.61 -2.02
N ALA A 394 8.74 17.84 -1.29
CA ALA A 394 7.55 17.17 -1.82
C ALA A 394 6.52 18.17 -2.37
N CYS A 395 6.29 19.29 -1.67
CA CYS A 395 5.42 20.35 -2.17
C CYS A 395 5.97 21.00 -3.44
N LEU A 396 7.29 21.26 -3.48
CA LEU A 396 7.95 21.82 -4.65
C LEU A 396 7.84 20.87 -5.86
N VAL A 397 8.13 19.59 -5.66
CA VAL A 397 8.02 18.56 -6.71
C VAL A 397 6.57 18.35 -7.13
N ALA A 398 5.61 18.34 -6.20
CA ALA A 398 4.19 18.26 -6.52
C ALA A 398 3.73 19.45 -7.38
N PHE A 399 4.18 20.66 -7.03
CA PHE A 399 3.91 21.85 -7.83
C PHE A 399 4.54 21.77 -9.23
N ALA A 400 5.80 21.31 -9.31
CA ALA A 400 6.49 21.10 -10.58
C ALA A 400 5.79 20.04 -11.45
N ALA A 401 5.42 18.90 -10.87
CA ALA A 401 4.67 17.82 -11.54
C ALA A 401 3.31 18.31 -12.02
N TRP A 402 2.57 19.06 -11.20
CA TRP A 402 1.30 19.68 -11.58
C TRP A 402 1.49 20.66 -12.76
N ARG A 403 2.53 21.50 -12.74
CA ARG A 403 2.84 22.41 -13.86
C ARG A 403 3.28 21.66 -15.11
N LEU A 404 4.02 20.57 -14.98
CA LEU A 404 4.48 19.72 -16.08
C LEU A 404 3.30 19.01 -16.75
N GLN A 405 2.38 18.44 -15.97
CA GLN A 405 1.17 17.80 -16.47
C GLN A 405 0.33 18.75 -17.34
N HIS A 406 0.20 20.01 -16.92
CA HIS A 406 -0.58 21.02 -17.66
C HIS A 406 0.23 21.74 -18.75
N SER A 407 1.51 21.40 -18.94
CA SER A 407 2.37 21.95 -19.98
C SER A 407 2.17 21.24 -21.34
N PRO A 408 2.68 21.81 -22.45
CA PRO A 408 2.69 21.11 -23.74
C PRO A 408 3.40 19.75 -23.69
N VAL A 409 4.43 19.60 -22.84
CA VAL A 409 5.17 18.34 -22.67
C VAL A 409 4.28 17.28 -22.04
N GLY A 410 3.54 17.63 -20.97
CA GLY A 410 2.59 16.74 -20.32
C GLY A 410 1.46 16.29 -21.25
N ARG A 411 0.92 17.22 -22.06
CA ARG A 411 -0.10 16.88 -23.07
C ARG A 411 0.44 15.95 -24.16
N ALA A 412 1.70 16.12 -24.58
CA ALA A 412 2.33 15.22 -25.54
C ALA A 412 2.52 13.80 -24.97
N TRP A 413 2.84 13.67 -23.67
CA TRP A 413 2.90 12.37 -23.00
C TRP A 413 1.54 11.70 -22.93
N THR A 414 0.50 12.45 -22.57
CA THR A 414 -0.87 11.91 -22.52
C THR A 414 -1.32 11.44 -23.90
N ALA A 415 -1.07 12.23 -24.96
CA ALA A 415 -1.38 11.83 -26.34
C ALA A 415 -0.62 10.57 -26.76
N ALA A 416 0.68 10.49 -26.45
CA ALA A 416 1.49 9.31 -26.76
C ALA A 416 1.04 8.06 -25.99
N ARG A 417 0.60 8.21 -24.73
CA ARG A 417 0.06 7.10 -23.94
C ARG A 417 -1.27 6.59 -24.49
N ASP A 418 -2.15 7.49 -24.92
CA ASP A 418 -3.49 7.13 -25.36
C ASP A 418 -3.46 6.42 -26.73
N ASP A 419 -2.66 6.91 -27.68
CA ASP A 419 -2.38 6.22 -28.95
C ASP A 419 -1.05 6.71 -29.56
N GLU A 420 -0.03 5.85 -29.53
CA GLU A 420 1.31 6.16 -30.04
C GLU A 420 1.33 6.39 -31.55
N ASP A 421 0.54 5.62 -32.31
CA ASP A 421 0.56 5.69 -33.78
C ASP A 421 -0.13 6.96 -34.26
N VAL A 422 -1.26 7.32 -33.64
CA VAL A 422 -1.93 8.61 -33.91
C VAL A 422 -1.04 9.78 -33.50
N ALA A 423 -0.41 9.73 -32.32
CA ALA A 423 0.53 10.75 -31.87
C ALA A 423 1.68 10.97 -32.87
N ALA A 424 2.24 9.89 -33.43
CA ALA A 424 3.28 9.96 -34.44
C ALA A 424 2.79 10.61 -35.74
N THR A 425 1.57 10.31 -36.21
CA THR A 425 0.99 10.96 -37.41
C THR A 425 0.77 12.46 -37.22
N LEU A 426 0.55 12.92 -35.99
CA LEU A 426 0.43 14.34 -35.63
C LEU A 426 1.80 15.04 -35.49
N GLY A 427 2.90 14.34 -35.78
CA GLY A 427 4.26 14.90 -35.78
C GLY A 427 4.98 14.86 -34.43
N LEU A 428 4.49 14.10 -33.45
CA LEU A 428 5.18 13.94 -32.17
C LEU A 428 6.36 12.96 -32.31
N ASP A 429 7.55 13.41 -31.93
CA ASP A 429 8.71 12.53 -31.77
C ASP A 429 8.54 11.70 -30.48
N LEU A 430 8.03 10.47 -30.64
CA LEU A 430 7.77 9.55 -29.54
C LEU A 430 9.02 9.27 -28.71
N VAL A 431 10.19 9.15 -29.35
CA VAL A 431 11.44 8.84 -28.65
C VAL A 431 11.84 9.99 -27.76
N ARG A 432 11.86 11.23 -28.28
CA ARG A 432 12.17 12.42 -27.47
C ARG A 432 11.14 12.65 -26.38
N SER A 433 9.86 12.39 -26.68
CA SER A 433 8.78 12.55 -25.70
C SER A 433 8.97 11.60 -24.52
N LYS A 434 9.12 10.29 -24.79
CA LYS A 434 9.32 9.28 -23.77
C LYS A 434 10.64 9.47 -23.01
N LEU A 435 11.73 9.85 -23.69
CA LEU A 435 13.01 10.15 -23.04
C LEU A 435 12.89 11.32 -22.05
N ARG A 436 12.12 12.36 -22.39
CA ARG A 436 11.86 13.46 -21.46
C ARG A 436 11.06 13.01 -20.24
N ALA A 437 10.12 12.07 -20.41
CA ALA A 437 9.37 11.53 -19.27
C ALA A 437 10.33 10.81 -18.32
N TYR A 438 11.22 9.98 -18.86
CA TYR A 438 12.19 9.18 -18.11
C TYR A 438 13.28 10.00 -17.39
N VAL A 439 13.64 11.15 -17.95
CA VAL A 439 14.64 12.05 -17.36
C VAL A 439 14.02 12.96 -16.28
N LEU A 440 12.72 13.25 -16.39
CA LEU A 440 12.00 14.16 -15.48
C LEU A 440 11.27 13.43 -14.34
N GLY A 441 10.87 12.18 -14.56
CA GLY A 441 10.40 11.27 -13.50
C GLY A 441 11.55 10.90 -12.57
#